data_AF-A0A2S4VGR9-F1
#
_entry.id   AF-A0A2S4VGR9-F1
#
_cell.length_a   1.000
_cell.length_b   1.000
_cell.length_c   1.000
_cell.angle_alpha   90.00
_cell.angle_beta   90.00
_cell.angle_gamma   90.00
#
_symmetry.space_group_name_H-M   'P 1'
#
loop_
_entity.id
_entity.type
_entity.pdbx_description
1 polymer ?
#
loop_
_entity_poly.entity_id
_entity_poly.type
_entity_poly.pdbx_seq_one_letter_code
_entity_poly.pdbx_strand_id
1 'polypeptide(L)'
;MDNSLASSLDVIKVFPSRHDVLDDDLVPALVYSGSRNRTLTVLEVIDRARESHGACYSPNSKCARRYHSCSGDLDKVDTVRDFADAKFPIISYKDRLDALAITPVCLRIAFSLDNLLGYIPLWFDDPAYILEREREKFVGFAACRCSNCLPVEALALISNLPFANNGNFNQIMSDDFQAPFPADLKHKYPTKRSGTRKRKFNEMDRARLNVFKDDLVERLAIHFGEQDCAGGEIEASDFFGPNEAELLVTNLHIIECPSDIRKLIGGECFVGQLQWLMDAITIFKLNQEANPASQQTSKPASKKHQPTSPLAHTALALPPQTSAEPLENTTMAISSAGRPLIKKAQADRARELKKMAKGKAEEIFQARKDPLAGFRKASKEKYNIPT
;
A
#
# COMPACT_ATOMS: atom_id res chain seq x y z
N MET A 1 12.70 3.33 -17.72
CA MET A 1 12.75 1.88 -17.44
C MET A 1 11.67 1.33 -18.29
N ASP A 2 11.99 0.47 -19.25
CA ASP A 2 10.97 -0.04 -20.16
C ASP A 2 10.51 -1.45 -19.73
N ASN A 3 11.20 -2.08 -18.75
CA ASN A 3 11.14 -3.54 -18.52
C ASN A 3 10.88 -3.98 -17.06
N SER A 4 10.77 -3.07 -16.08
CA SER A 4 10.26 -3.43 -14.75
C SER A 4 8.78 -3.05 -14.70
N LEU A 5 7.96 -3.87 -14.02
CA LEU A 5 6.54 -3.58 -13.82
C LEU A 5 6.43 -2.26 -13.03
N ALA A 6 6.16 -1.16 -13.73
CA ALA A 6 6.15 0.18 -13.18
C ALA A 6 4.89 0.45 -12.34
N SER A 7 3.84 -0.34 -12.59
CA SER A 7 2.58 -0.34 -11.87
C SER A 7 2.19 -1.77 -11.51
N SER A 8 1.43 -1.93 -10.42
CA SER A 8 0.77 -3.21 -10.12
C SER A 8 -0.11 -3.67 -11.29
N LEU A 9 -0.67 -2.75 -12.07
CA LEU A 9 -1.47 -3.06 -13.26
C LEU A 9 -0.68 -3.75 -14.39
N ASP A 10 0.64 -3.64 -14.41
CA ASP A 10 1.45 -4.35 -15.41
C ASP A 10 1.43 -5.88 -15.19
N VAL A 11 1.06 -6.35 -13.98
CA VAL A 11 0.85 -7.77 -13.67
C VAL A 11 -0.25 -8.40 -14.54
N ILE A 12 -1.17 -7.61 -15.12
CA ILE A 12 -2.17 -8.09 -16.08
C ILE A 12 -1.52 -8.77 -17.30
N LYS A 13 -0.32 -8.33 -17.69
CA LYS A 13 0.43 -8.88 -18.83
C LYS A 13 1.11 -10.21 -18.52
N VAL A 14 1.16 -10.62 -17.25
CA VAL A 14 1.95 -11.76 -16.79
C VAL A 14 1.11 -13.03 -16.65
N PHE A 15 -0.17 -12.90 -16.29
CA PHE A 15 -1.01 -14.05 -16.00
C PHE A 15 -2.13 -14.26 -17.05
N PRO A 16 -2.32 -15.50 -17.55
CA PRO A 16 -3.36 -15.82 -18.53
C PRO A 16 -4.77 -15.72 -17.93
N SER A 17 -5.83 -15.66 -18.76
CA SER A 17 -7.21 -15.78 -18.24
C SER A 17 -7.44 -17.18 -17.65
N ARG A 18 -8.30 -17.29 -16.63
CA ARG A 18 -8.79 -18.58 -16.12
C ARG A 18 -9.59 -19.38 -17.14
N HIS A 19 -10.12 -18.72 -18.16
CA HIS A 19 -10.89 -19.36 -19.22
C HIS A 19 -9.99 -20.10 -20.21
N ASP A 20 -8.72 -19.68 -20.32
CA ASP A 20 -7.74 -20.27 -21.22
C ASP A 20 -6.80 -21.25 -20.51
N VAL A 21 -6.39 -20.92 -19.28
CA VAL A 21 -5.48 -21.73 -18.45
C VAL A 21 -6.08 -21.89 -17.06
N LEU A 22 -6.36 -23.12 -16.64
CA LEU A 22 -6.89 -23.41 -15.30
C LEU A 22 -5.83 -23.19 -14.21
N ASP A 23 -6.25 -23.02 -12.96
CA ASP A 23 -5.31 -22.74 -11.86
C ASP A 23 -4.26 -23.86 -11.68
N ASP A 24 -4.64 -25.12 -11.85
CA ASP A 24 -3.73 -26.27 -11.72
C ASP A 24 -2.72 -26.38 -12.89
N ASP A 25 -2.95 -25.65 -13.99
CA ASP A 25 -2.07 -25.61 -15.17
C ASP A 25 -1.26 -24.30 -15.25
N LEU A 26 -1.43 -23.40 -14.28
CA LEU A 26 -0.61 -22.20 -14.18
C LEU A 26 0.83 -22.55 -13.83
N VAL A 27 1.75 -21.78 -14.41
CA VAL A 27 3.16 -21.79 -14.01
C VAL A 27 3.28 -21.25 -12.58
N PRO A 28 3.90 -22.00 -11.65
CA PRO A 28 4.09 -21.53 -10.28
C PRO A 28 4.90 -20.23 -10.23
N ALA A 29 4.44 -19.25 -9.47
CA ALA A 29 5.05 -17.92 -9.42
C ALA A 29 5.10 -17.31 -8.02
N LEU A 30 6.19 -16.59 -7.76
CA LEU A 30 6.35 -15.72 -6.58
C LEU A 30 6.27 -14.27 -7.03
N VAL A 31 5.27 -13.53 -6.53
CA VAL A 31 5.07 -12.12 -6.86
C VAL A 31 5.43 -11.25 -5.67
N TYR A 32 6.62 -10.69 -5.73
CA TYR A 32 7.09 -9.78 -4.69
C TYR A 32 6.42 -8.41 -4.83
N SER A 33 6.04 -7.80 -3.70
CA SER A 33 5.48 -6.44 -3.62
C SER A 33 6.14 -5.59 -2.52
N GLY A 34 6.22 -4.27 -2.71
CA GLY A 34 6.98 -3.38 -1.80
C GLY A 34 6.30 -3.07 -0.45
N SER A 35 5.01 -3.38 -0.28
CA SER A 35 4.30 -3.18 0.99
C SER A 35 3.12 -4.14 1.11
N ARG A 36 2.64 -4.34 2.34
CA ARG A 36 1.47 -5.18 2.64
C ARG A 36 0.22 -4.76 1.85
N ASN A 37 -0.09 -3.45 1.86
CA ASN A 37 -1.22 -2.93 1.07
C ASN A 37 -1.03 -3.15 -0.43
N ARG A 38 0.23 -3.07 -0.93
CA ARG A 38 0.53 -3.38 -2.33
C ARG A 38 0.36 -4.86 -2.65
N THR A 39 0.59 -5.77 -1.71
CA THR A 39 0.35 -7.21 -1.92
C THR A 39 -1.11 -7.47 -2.24
N LEU A 40 -2.03 -6.91 -1.47
CA LEU A 40 -3.45 -7.07 -1.78
C LEU A 40 -3.84 -6.38 -3.09
N THR A 41 -3.30 -5.19 -3.37
CA THR A 41 -3.49 -4.56 -4.68
C THR A 41 -3.00 -5.46 -5.83
N VAL A 42 -1.83 -6.10 -5.68
CA VAL A 42 -1.29 -7.03 -6.68
C VAL A 42 -2.21 -8.24 -6.85
N LEU A 43 -2.75 -8.80 -5.77
CA LEU A 43 -3.72 -9.89 -5.86
C LEU A 43 -5.03 -9.46 -6.52
N GLU A 44 -5.53 -8.26 -6.24
CA GLU A 44 -6.68 -7.70 -6.96
C GLU A 44 -6.38 -7.54 -8.46
N VAL A 45 -5.14 -7.24 -8.83
CA VAL A 45 -4.72 -7.21 -10.24
C VAL A 45 -4.59 -8.62 -10.83
N ILE A 46 -4.08 -9.60 -10.06
CA ILE A 46 -4.06 -11.01 -10.48
C ILE A 46 -5.49 -11.49 -10.73
N ASP A 47 -6.45 -11.18 -9.85
CA ASP A 47 -7.87 -11.48 -10.07
C ASP A 47 -8.41 -10.86 -11.37
N ARG A 48 -7.95 -9.66 -11.75
CA ARG A 48 -8.31 -9.07 -13.04
C ARG A 48 -7.66 -9.81 -14.21
N ALA A 49 -6.39 -10.16 -14.08
CA ALA A 49 -5.65 -10.91 -15.09
C ALA A 49 -6.32 -12.28 -15.35
N ARG A 50 -6.68 -12.95 -14.26
CA ARG A 50 -7.33 -14.26 -14.20
C ARG A 50 -8.83 -14.21 -14.43
N GLU A 51 -9.46 -13.03 -14.42
CA GLU A 51 -10.92 -12.87 -14.53
C GLU A 51 -11.68 -13.61 -13.40
N SER A 52 -11.10 -13.59 -12.19
CA SER A 52 -11.59 -14.23 -10.97
C SER A 52 -11.94 -13.22 -9.89
N HIS A 53 -12.77 -12.23 -10.22
CA HIS A 53 -13.08 -11.09 -9.34
C HIS A 53 -13.45 -11.49 -7.90
N GLY A 54 -12.61 -11.08 -6.95
CA GLY A 54 -12.85 -11.23 -5.52
C GLY A 54 -12.22 -12.49 -4.90
N ALA A 55 -11.58 -13.35 -5.70
CA ALA A 55 -10.85 -14.52 -5.19
C ALA A 55 -9.67 -14.13 -4.29
N CYS A 56 -9.07 -12.95 -4.48
CA CYS A 56 -8.02 -12.39 -3.62
C CYS A 56 -8.44 -12.20 -2.15
N TYR A 57 -9.74 -12.13 -1.87
CA TYR A 57 -10.27 -12.00 -0.50
C TYR A 57 -10.54 -13.35 0.16
N SER A 58 -10.50 -14.44 -0.61
CA SER A 58 -10.64 -15.79 -0.06
C SER A 58 -9.29 -16.25 0.51
N PRO A 59 -9.19 -16.56 1.82
CA PRO A 59 -7.95 -17.08 2.40
C PRO A 59 -7.56 -18.44 1.78
N ASN A 60 -8.55 -19.20 1.32
CA ASN A 60 -8.36 -20.53 0.70
C ASN A 60 -8.49 -20.47 -0.83
N SER A 61 -8.14 -19.34 -1.45
CA SER A 61 -8.09 -19.22 -2.91
C SER A 61 -7.18 -20.31 -3.50
N LYS A 62 -7.64 -20.94 -4.59
CA LYS A 62 -6.88 -21.95 -5.33
C LYS A 62 -5.94 -21.33 -6.37
N CYS A 63 -6.07 -20.04 -6.66
CA CYS A 63 -5.25 -19.35 -7.67
C CYS A 63 -4.05 -18.63 -7.06
N ALA A 64 -4.28 -17.79 -6.06
CA ALA A 64 -3.23 -16.95 -5.49
C ALA A 64 -3.50 -16.67 -4.01
N ARG A 65 -2.46 -16.73 -3.17
CA ARG A 65 -2.55 -16.44 -1.74
C ARG A 65 -1.49 -15.42 -1.30
N ARG A 66 -1.79 -14.75 -0.19
CA ARG A 66 -0.84 -13.84 0.47
C ARG A 66 0.09 -14.64 1.35
N TYR A 67 1.33 -14.20 1.40
CA TYR A 67 2.28 -14.57 2.44
C TYR A 67 2.75 -13.25 3.06
N HIS A 68 2.85 -13.15 4.38
CA HIS A 68 3.37 -11.98 5.10
C HIS A 68 4.15 -12.36 6.35
N SER A 69 5.16 -11.56 6.70
CA SER A 69 5.95 -11.71 7.93
C SER A 69 5.10 -11.63 9.20
N CYS A 70 3.96 -10.93 9.12
CA CYS A 70 3.03 -10.75 10.22
C CYS A 70 1.87 -11.75 10.22
N SER A 71 1.83 -12.71 9.29
CA SER A 71 0.89 -13.84 9.38
C SER A 71 1.28 -14.71 10.59
N GLY A 72 0.32 -15.42 11.18
CA GLY A 72 0.65 -16.37 12.25
C GLY A 72 1.68 -17.38 11.78
N ASP A 73 2.58 -17.82 12.67
CA ASP A 73 3.65 -18.74 12.27
C ASP A 73 3.11 -20.06 11.69
N LEU A 74 1.93 -20.50 12.15
CA LEU A 74 1.21 -21.63 11.57
C LEU A 74 0.75 -21.32 10.14
N ASP A 75 0.11 -20.17 9.89
CA ASP A 75 -0.33 -19.76 8.55
C ASP A 75 0.84 -19.67 7.56
N LYS A 76 2.02 -19.25 8.03
CA LYS A 76 3.23 -19.20 7.20
C LYS A 76 3.63 -20.60 6.76
N VAL A 77 3.75 -21.53 7.72
CA VAL A 77 4.12 -22.92 7.45
C VAL A 77 3.11 -23.58 6.53
N ASP A 78 1.82 -23.38 6.78
CA ASP A 78 0.75 -23.97 5.97
C ASP A 78 0.72 -23.37 4.57
N THR A 79 0.91 -22.06 4.40
CA THR A 79 0.99 -21.43 3.08
C THR A 79 2.17 -21.95 2.26
N VAL A 80 3.35 -22.08 2.89
CA VAL A 80 4.55 -22.62 2.23
C VAL A 80 4.36 -24.09 1.87
N ARG A 81 3.79 -24.90 2.78
CA ARG A 81 3.49 -26.31 2.52
C ARG A 81 2.47 -26.46 1.40
N ASP A 82 1.37 -25.73 1.45
CA ASP A 82 0.30 -25.78 0.44
C ASP A 82 0.80 -25.35 -0.95
N PHE A 83 1.71 -24.38 -1.03
CA PHE A 83 2.37 -24.00 -2.28
C PHE A 83 3.30 -25.08 -2.80
N ALA A 84 4.11 -25.69 -1.92
CA ALA A 84 4.98 -26.82 -2.28
C ALA A 84 4.19 -28.06 -2.73
N ASP A 85 3.01 -28.28 -2.15
CA ASP A 85 2.06 -29.33 -2.51
C ASP A 85 1.19 -28.96 -3.74
N ALA A 86 1.48 -27.84 -4.42
CA ALA A 86 0.77 -27.34 -5.59
C ALA A 86 -0.75 -27.13 -5.39
N LYS A 87 -1.20 -26.83 -4.17
CA LYS A 87 -2.63 -26.53 -3.90
C LYS A 87 -3.08 -25.17 -4.45
N PHE A 88 -2.11 -24.29 -4.71
CA PHE A 88 -2.30 -23.04 -5.44
C PHE A 88 -0.97 -22.60 -6.07
N PRO A 89 -0.98 -21.98 -7.26
CA PRO A 89 0.24 -21.72 -8.03
C PRO A 89 0.93 -20.38 -7.72
N ILE A 90 0.32 -19.44 -6.99
CA ILE A 90 0.88 -18.09 -6.82
C ILE A 90 0.94 -17.66 -5.36
N ILE A 91 2.13 -17.29 -4.87
CA ILE A 91 2.31 -16.53 -3.62
C ILE A 91 2.64 -15.07 -3.94
N SER A 92 2.00 -14.13 -3.25
CA SER A 92 2.50 -12.75 -3.17
C SER A 92 3.01 -12.39 -1.76
N TYR A 93 4.22 -11.84 -1.67
CA TYR A 93 4.91 -11.50 -0.41
C TYR A 93 5.56 -10.11 -0.43
N LYS A 94 5.97 -9.62 0.75
CA LYS A 94 6.69 -8.34 0.93
C LYS A 94 8.19 -8.56 1.11
N ASP A 95 9.01 -8.08 0.18
CA ASP A 95 10.47 -8.08 0.36
C ASP A 95 11.12 -6.75 -0.03
N ARG A 96 12.45 -6.62 0.17
CA ARG A 96 13.35 -5.47 -0.11
C ARG A 96 13.45 -5.10 -1.59
N LEU A 97 12.34 -5.14 -2.31
CA LEU A 97 12.24 -4.96 -3.75
C LEU A 97 12.57 -3.57 -4.24
N ASP A 98 12.55 -2.56 -3.39
CA ASP A 98 12.82 -1.19 -3.85
C ASP A 98 14.21 -1.11 -4.48
N ALA A 99 15.17 -1.92 -4.02
CA ALA A 99 16.50 -2.02 -4.62
C ALA A 99 16.52 -2.88 -5.91
N LEU A 100 15.84 -4.03 -5.94
CA LEU A 100 15.70 -4.87 -7.15
C LEU A 100 14.97 -4.13 -8.28
N ALA A 101 14.01 -3.28 -7.95
CA ALA A 101 13.24 -2.51 -8.92
C ALA A 101 14.09 -1.43 -9.61
N ILE A 102 15.16 -0.95 -8.98
CA ILE A 102 15.99 0.15 -9.50
C ILE A 102 17.36 -0.31 -9.96
N THR A 103 17.85 -1.47 -9.50
CA THR A 103 19.20 -1.94 -9.82
C THR A 103 19.40 -2.06 -11.34
N PRO A 104 20.47 -1.48 -11.90
CA PRO A 104 20.81 -1.62 -13.31
C PRO A 104 21.65 -2.88 -13.59
N VAL A 105 22.08 -3.60 -12.56
CA VAL A 105 23.06 -4.67 -12.70
C VAL A 105 22.42 -6.03 -13.00
N CYS A 106 23.23 -7.04 -13.31
CA CYS A 106 22.75 -8.40 -13.54
C CYS A 106 21.95 -8.93 -12.33
N LEU A 107 20.68 -9.32 -12.53
CA LEU A 107 19.81 -9.79 -11.45
C LEU A 107 20.32 -11.10 -10.83
N ARG A 108 20.95 -12.00 -11.61
CA ARG A 108 21.56 -13.23 -11.07
C ARG A 108 22.62 -12.91 -10.00
N ILE A 109 23.50 -11.96 -10.32
CA ILE A 109 24.54 -11.51 -9.39
C ILE A 109 23.91 -10.73 -8.23
N ALA A 110 22.93 -9.88 -8.51
CA ALA A 110 22.24 -9.12 -7.46
C ALA A 110 21.58 -10.05 -6.43
N PHE A 111 20.89 -11.10 -6.86
CA PHE A 111 20.33 -12.13 -5.97
C PHE A 111 21.42 -12.91 -5.22
N SER A 112 22.55 -13.24 -5.87
CA SER A 112 23.70 -13.89 -5.21
C SER A 112 24.22 -13.03 -4.05
N LEU A 113 24.42 -11.73 -4.28
CA LEU A 113 24.91 -10.81 -3.25
C LEU A 113 23.86 -10.51 -2.17
N ASP A 114 22.58 -10.43 -2.52
CA ASP A 114 21.53 -10.26 -1.51
C ASP A 114 21.49 -11.46 -0.56
N ASN A 115 21.58 -12.68 -1.11
CA ASN A 115 21.63 -13.90 -0.32
C ASN A 115 22.89 -14.03 0.55
N LEU A 116 24.06 -13.58 0.04
CA LEU A 116 25.34 -13.74 0.74
C LEU A 116 25.66 -12.60 1.71
N LEU A 117 25.32 -11.36 1.34
CA LEU A 117 25.73 -10.13 2.01
C LEU A 117 24.54 -9.30 2.53
N GLY A 118 23.31 -9.65 2.17
CA GLY A 118 22.09 -8.99 2.66
C GLY A 118 21.79 -7.63 2.01
N TYR A 119 22.39 -7.34 0.85
CA TYR A 119 22.11 -6.12 0.09
C TYR A 119 22.13 -6.35 -1.42
N ILE A 120 21.37 -5.51 -2.13
CA ILE A 120 21.29 -5.51 -3.60
C ILE A 120 22.20 -4.39 -4.13
N PRO A 121 23.22 -4.71 -4.96
CA PRO A 121 24.07 -3.71 -5.58
C PRO A 121 23.27 -2.82 -6.52
N LEU A 122 23.56 -1.51 -6.52
CA LEU A 122 22.91 -0.54 -7.39
C LEU A 122 23.82 0.00 -8.50
N TRP A 123 25.08 -0.45 -8.53
CA TRP A 123 26.12 0.07 -9.42
C TRP A 123 27.04 -1.04 -9.92
N PHE A 124 27.59 -0.87 -11.12
CA PHE A 124 28.51 -1.83 -11.73
C PHE A 124 29.92 -1.81 -11.12
N ASP A 125 30.27 -0.73 -10.40
CA ASP A 125 31.55 -0.53 -9.72
C ASP A 125 31.52 -0.97 -8.24
N ASP A 126 30.41 -1.55 -7.79
CA ASP A 126 30.36 -2.22 -6.50
C ASP A 126 31.42 -3.34 -6.45
N PRO A 127 32.35 -3.32 -5.47
CA PRO A 127 33.44 -4.30 -5.41
C PRO A 127 32.95 -5.75 -5.32
N ALA A 128 31.88 -6.02 -4.56
CA ALA A 128 31.33 -7.36 -4.44
C ALA A 128 30.66 -7.82 -5.75
N TYR A 129 30.01 -6.89 -6.46
CA TYR A 129 29.46 -7.16 -7.79
C TYR A 129 30.54 -7.52 -8.81
N ILE A 130 31.66 -6.78 -8.81
CA ILE A 130 32.80 -7.06 -9.71
C ILE A 130 33.36 -8.44 -9.40
N LEU A 131 33.63 -8.75 -8.14
CA LEU A 131 34.20 -10.03 -7.71
C LEU A 131 33.28 -11.19 -8.07
N GLU A 132 31.97 -11.08 -7.84
CA GLU A 132 31.04 -12.15 -8.16
C GLU A 132 30.89 -12.35 -9.68
N ARG A 133 30.89 -11.25 -10.45
CA ARG A 133 30.90 -11.31 -11.92
C ARG A 133 32.15 -12.01 -12.46
N GLU A 134 33.31 -11.73 -11.87
CA GLU A 134 34.58 -12.36 -12.25
C GLU A 134 34.61 -13.84 -11.87
N ARG A 135 34.08 -14.18 -10.69
CA ARG A 135 33.94 -15.57 -10.24
C ARG A 135 33.02 -16.37 -11.18
N GLU A 136 31.84 -15.86 -11.53
CA GLU A 136 30.92 -16.53 -12.46
C GLU A 136 31.59 -16.81 -13.82
N LYS A 137 32.35 -15.84 -14.34
CA LYS A 137 33.13 -16.01 -15.58
C LYS A 137 34.23 -17.04 -15.44
N PHE A 138 35.00 -16.98 -14.36
CA PHE A 138 36.11 -17.92 -14.10
C PHE A 138 35.64 -19.37 -14.00
N VAL A 139 34.47 -19.59 -13.38
CA VAL A 139 33.87 -20.93 -13.22
C VAL A 139 33.11 -21.37 -14.49
N GLY A 140 32.98 -20.50 -15.49
CA GLY A 140 32.37 -20.84 -16.79
C GLY A 140 30.84 -20.87 -16.76
N PHE A 141 30.20 -20.03 -15.95
CA PHE A 141 28.74 -19.91 -15.96
C PHE A 141 28.26 -19.39 -17.32
N ALA A 142 27.12 -19.92 -17.80
CA ALA A 142 26.48 -19.40 -18.99
C ALA A 142 26.13 -17.90 -18.84
N ALA A 143 26.10 -17.18 -19.96
CA ALA A 143 25.69 -15.78 -19.99
C ALA A 143 24.28 -15.62 -19.36
N CYS A 144 24.11 -14.61 -18.52
CA CYS A 144 22.85 -14.37 -17.86
C CYS A 144 21.81 -13.83 -18.85
N ARG A 145 20.58 -14.35 -18.78
CA ARG A 145 19.44 -13.94 -19.61
C ARG A 145 18.39 -13.12 -18.84
N CYS A 146 18.77 -12.51 -17.71
CA CYS A 146 17.83 -11.70 -16.93
C CYS A 146 17.42 -10.42 -17.67
N SER A 147 16.34 -9.77 -17.23
CA SER A 147 15.78 -8.57 -17.87
C SER A 147 16.71 -7.35 -17.90
N ASN A 148 17.73 -7.31 -17.05
CA ASN A 148 18.79 -6.29 -17.10
C ASN A 148 19.93 -6.65 -18.08
N CYS A 149 20.15 -7.94 -18.35
CA CYS A 149 21.18 -8.41 -19.29
C CYS A 149 20.66 -8.53 -20.73
N LEU A 150 19.40 -8.93 -20.91
CA LEU A 150 18.73 -9.14 -22.19
C LEU A 150 17.37 -8.41 -22.19
N PRO A 151 17.38 -7.06 -22.31
CA PRO A 151 16.18 -6.25 -22.16
C PRO A 151 15.15 -6.42 -23.29
N VAL A 152 15.59 -6.73 -24.51
CA VAL A 152 14.71 -6.88 -25.68
C VAL A 152 13.99 -8.22 -25.63
N GLU A 153 14.74 -9.28 -25.33
CA GLU A 153 14.25 -10.64 -25.16
C GLU A 153 13.28 -10.74 -23.97
N ALA A 154 13.54 -9.98 -22.90
CA ALA A 154 12.61 -9.90 -21.77
C ALA A 154 11.24 -9.30 -22.16
N LEU A 155 11.19 -8.36 -23.11
CA LEU A 155 9.92 -7.82 -23.62
C LEU A 155 9.18 -8.86 -24.47
N ALA A 156 9.89 -9.60 -25.31
CA ALA A 156 9.32 -10.71 -26.07
C ALA A 156 8.76 -11.79 -25.13
N LEU A 157 9.51 -12.16 -24.09
CA LEU A 157 9.06 -13.07 -23.05
C LEU A 157 7.74 -12.61 -22.41
N ILE A 158 7.67 -11.35 -21.95
CA ILE A 158 6.46 -10.78 -21.32
C ILE A 158 5.25 -10.84 -22.27
N SER A 159 5.45 -10.67 -23.58
CA SER A 159 4.35 -10.72 -24.55
C SER A 159 3.71 -12.12 -24.69
N ASN A 160 4.46 -13.17 -24.35
CA ASN A 160 4.02 -14.56 -24.43
C ASN A 160 3.45 -15.10 -23.09
N LEU A 161 3.77 -14.46 -21.96
CA LEU A 161 3.26 -14.87 -20.64
C LEU A 161 1.71 -14.92 -20.50
N PRO A 162 0.91 -14.10 -21.22
CA PRO A 162 -0.54 -14.27 -21.26
C PRO A 162 -1.03 -15.61 -21.80
N PHE A 163 -0.14 -16.44 -22.37
CA PHE A 163 -0.43 -17.79 -22.86
C PHE A 163 0.28 -18.89 -22.06
N ALA A 164 1.05 -18.53 -21.04
CA ALA A 164 1.91 -19.47 -20.33
C ALA A 164 1.12 -20.46 -19.47
N ASN A 165 1.49 -21.73 -19.58
CA ASN A 165 1.01 -22.84 -18.76
C ASN A 165 2.15 -23.85 -18.53
N ASN A 166 1.92 -24.87 -17.71
CA ASN A 166 2.94 -25.86 -17.39
C ASN A 166 3.43 -26.64 -18.62
N GLY A 167 2.60 -26.79 -19.66
CA GLY A 167 2.96 -27.49 -20.89
C GLY A 167 3.86 -26.70 -21.85
N ASN A 168 3.79 -25.36 -21.85
CA ASN A 168 4.49 -24.52 -22.83
C ASN A 168 5.55 -23.57 -22.22
N PHE A 169 5.65 -23.47 -20.89
CA PHE A 169 6.54 -22.50 -20.25
C PHE A 169 8.01 -22.64 -20.67
N ASN A 170 8.51 -23.86 -20.81
CA ASN A 170 9.89 -24.09 -21.26
C ASN A 170 10.13 -23.58 -22.69
N GLN A 171 9.14 -23.72 -23.58
CA GLN A 171 9.24 -23.19 -24.95
C GLN A 171 9.24 -21.66 -24.94
N ILE A 172 8.41 -21.05 -24.09
CA ILE A 172 8.40 -19.59 -23.87
C ILE A 172 9.76 -19.10 -23.37
N MET A 173 10.38 -19.80 -22.41
CA MET A 173 11.71 -19.46 -21.87
C MET A 173 12.85 -19.66 -22.88
N SER A 174 12.70 -20.60 -23.80
CA SER A 174 13.66 -20.86 -24.89
C SER A 174 13.45 -19.98 -26.12
N ASP A 175 12.40 -19.15 -26.15
CA ASP A 175 12.00 -18.34 -27.33
C ASP A 175 11.52 -19.20 -28.53
N ASP A 176 11.08 -20.43 -28.26
CA ASP A 176 10.57 -21.39 -29.25
C ASP A 176 9.03 -21.38 -29.33
N PHE A 177 8.36 -20.52 -28.55
CA PHE A 177 6.91 -20.41 -28.51
C PHE A 177 6.42 -19.22 -29.33
N GLN A 178 5.46 -19.48 -30.22
CA GLN A 178 4.78 -18.44 -30.97
C GLN A 178 3.31 -18.35 -30.54
N ALA A 179 2.91 -17.18 -30.02
CA ALA A 179 1.53 -16.94 -29.65
C ALA A 179 0.59 -17.11 -30.85
N PRO A 180 -0.54 -17.81 -30.69
CA PRO A 180 -1.48 -18.06 -31.79
C PRO A 180 -2.16 -16.78 -32.29
N PHE A 181 -2.28 -15.77 -31.43
CA PHE A 181 -2.83 -14.45 -31.72
C PHE A 181 -2.27 -13.41 -30.72
N PRO A 182 -2.33 -12.11 -31.03
CA PRO A 182 -1.99 -11.07 -30.06
C PRO A 182 -2.98 -11.05 -28.89
N ALA A 183 -2.49 -11.10 -27.65
CA ALA A 183 -3.36 -11.02 -26.47
C ALA A 183 -4.05 -9.64 -26.37
N ASP A 184 -5.39 -9.60 -26.45
CA ASP A 184 -6.15 -8.40 -26.10
C ASP A 184 -6.43 -8.38 -24.59
N LEU A 185 -5.80 -7.45 -23.89
CA LEU A 185 -5.91 -7.29 -22.44
C LEU A 185 -6.73 -6.06 -22.05
N LYS A 186 -7.24 -5.27 -23.00
CA LYS A 186 -7.83 -3.95 -22.73
C LYS A 186 -9.00 -4.01 -21.75
N HIS A 187 -9.83 -5.06 -21.84
CA HIS A 187 -10.98 -5.25 -20.97
C HIS A 187 -10.62 -5.58 -19.53
N LYS A 188 -9.41 -6.09 -19.26
CA LYS A 188 -8.92 -6.42 -17.91
C LYS A 188 -8.47 -5.18 -17.14
N TYR A 189 -8.11 -4.11 -17.84
CA TYR A 189 -7.71 -2.85 -17.22
C TYR A 189 -8.92 -2.10 -16.64
N PRO A 190 -8.81 -1.50 -15.45
CA PRO A 190 -9.88 -0.70 -14.88
C PRO A 190 -10.20 0.49 -15.80
N THR A 191 -11.51 0.72 -16.03
CA THR A 191 -11.97 1.92 -16.71
C THR A 191 -11.54 3.15 -15.92
N LYS A 192 -10.97 4.15 -16.60
CA LYS A 192 -10.51 5.40 -15.99
C LYS A 192 -11.71 6.08 -15.33
N ARG A 193 -11.79 6.05 -14.00
CA ARG A 193 -12.88 6.71 -13.26
C ARG A 193 -12.74 8.22 -13.43
N SER A 194 -13.85 8.90 -13.72
CA SER A 194 -13.92 10.36 -13.61
C SER A 194 -13.47 10.74 -12.20
N GLY A 195 -12.41 11.53 -12.08
CA GLY A 195 -11.92 11.97 -10.78
C GLY A 195 -13.07 12.66 -10.03
N THR A 196 -13.34 12.24 -8.80
CA THR A 196 -14.25 12.98 -7.92
C THR A 196 -13.67 14.38 -7.74
N ARG A 197 -14.43 15.42 -8.12
CA ARG A 197 -14.01 16.80 -7.91
C ARG A 197 -13.73 16.98 -6.41
N LYS A 198 -12.51 17.40 -6.06
CA LYS A 198 -12.16 17.73 -4.67
C LYS A 198 -13.17 18.75 -4.15
N ARG A 199 -14.00 18.34 -3.19
CA ARG A 199 -14.99 19.22 -2.58
C ARG A 199 -14.25 20.28 -1.76
N LYS A 200 -14.60 21.55 -1.96
CA LYS A 200 -14.14 22.63 -1.10
C LYS A 200 -15.03 22.64 0.13
N PHE A 201 -14.42 22.54 1.30
CA PHE A 201 -15.07 22.71 2.60
C PHE A 201 -14.76 24.10 3.11
N ASN A 202 -15.73 24.76 3.74
CA ASN A 202 -15.46 25.98 4.49
C ASN A 202 -14.64 25.64 5.77
N GLU A 203 -14.16 26.65 6.48
CA GLU A 203 -13.31 26.48 7.65
C GLU A 203 -14.01 25.71 8.78
N MET A 204 -15.28 26.01 9.03
CA MET A 204 -16.08 25.36 10.07
C MET A 204 -16.33 23.88 9.77
N ASP A 205 -16.71 23.55 8.54
CA ASP A 205 -16.92 22.18 8.07
C ASP A 205 -15.62 21.39 8.12
N ARG A 206 -14.50 22.02 7.72
CA ARG A 206 -13.19 21.39 7.79
C ARG A 206 -12.77 21.10 9.23
N ALA A 207 -12.99 22.03 10.17
CA ALA A 207 -12.72 21.81 11.58
C ALA A 207 -13.53 20.62 12.13
N ARG A 208 -14.82 20.54 11.80
CA ARG A 208 -15.70 19.42 12.21
C ARG A 208 -15.26 18.09 11.61
N LEU A 209 -14.92 18.07 10.31
CA LEU A 209 -14.44 16.86 9.65
C LEU A 209 -13.08 16.41 10.20
N ASN A 210 -12.21 17.33 10.62
CA ASN A 210 -10.96 16.99 11.29
C ASN A 210 -11.20 16.31 12.64
N VAL A 211 -12.13 16.83 13.45
CA VAL A 211 -12.51 16.18 14.73
C VAL A 211 -13.03 14.76 14.48
N PHE A 212 -13.92 14.59 13.49
CA PHE A 212 -14.43 13.26 13.15
C PHE A 212 -13.36 12.33 12.59
N LYS A 213 -12.42 12.86 11.80
CA LYS A 213 -11.27 12.10 11.29
C LYS A 213 -10.40 11.56 12.42
N ASP A 214 -10.07 12.42 13.39
CA ASP A 214 -9.24 12.04 14.52
C ASP A 214 -9.96 11.00 15.41
N ASP A 215 -11.27 11.20 15.64
CA ASP A 215 -12.14 10.24 16.34
C ASP A 215 -12.18 8.87 15.64
N LEU A 216 -12.31 8.83 14.31
CA LEU A 216 -12.28 7.58 13.54
C LEU A 216 -10.98 6.81 13.72
N VAL A 217 -9.84 7.50 13.67
CA VAL A 217 -8.52 6.86 13.82
C VAL A 217 -8.34 6.33 15.24
N GLU A 218 -8.67 7.14 16.25
CA GLU A 218 -8.52 6.75 17.66
C GLU A 218 -9.44 5.59 18.04
N ARG A 219 -10.74 5.71 17.74
CA ARG A 219 -11.72 4.71 18.16
C ARG A 219 -11.61 3.40 17.39
N LEU A 220 -11.22 3.44 16.11
CA LEU A 220 -10.93 2.20 15.40
C LEU A 220 -9.68 1.51 15.95
N ALA A 221 -8.67 2.26 16.40
CA ALA A 221 -7.51 1.68 17.07
C ALA A 221 -7.87 1.00 18.39
N ILE A 222 -8.79 1.58 19.16
CA ILE A 222 -9.37 0.94 20.36
C ILE A 222 -10.12 -0.33 19.97
N HIS A 223 -11.03 -0.25 18.99
CA HIS A 223 -11.80 -1.40 18.52
C HIS A 223 -10.91 -2.55 18.02
N PHE A 224 -9.80 -2.22 17.36
CA PHE A 224 -8.81 -3.20 16.94
C PHE A 224 -8.15 -3.89 18.16
N GLY A 225 -7.78 -3.13 19.19
CA GLY A 225 -7.17 -3.67 20.42
C GLY A 225 -8.12 -4.53 21.25
N GLU A 226 -9.44 -4.37 21.09
CA GLU A 226 -10.47 -5.23 21.71
C GLU A 226 -10.64 -6.57 20.98
N GLN A 227 -10.17 -6.68 19.73
CA GLN A 227 -10.19 -7.96 19.02
C GLN A 227 -9.08 -8.88 19.56
N ASP A 228 -9.35 -10.20 19.60
CA ASP A 228 -8.39 -11.23 20.04
C ASP A 228 -7.25 -11.38 19.03
N CYS A 229 -6.34 -10.41 19.03
CA CYS A 229 -5.20 -10.33 18.13
C CYS A 229 -4.01 -11.09 18.74
N ALA A 230 -4.16 -12.39 18.95
CA ALA A 230 -3.05 -13.24 19.37
C ALA A 230 -2.04 -13.39 18.20
N GLY A 231 -0.91 -12.69 18.27
CA GLY A 231 0.33 -13.14 17.61
C GLY A 231 0.85 -12.35 16.40
N GLY A 232 1.09 -11.04 16.51
CA GLY A 232 1.92 -10.34 15.51
C GLY A 232 2.32 -8.90 15.86
N GLU A 233 3.32 -8.35 15.15
CA GLU A 233 3.73 -6.93 15.19
C GLU A 233 2.76 -6.00 14.41
N ILE A 234 1.46 -6.31 14.35
CA ILE A 234 0.49 -5.56 13.56
C ILE A 234 -0.18 -4.49 14.43
N GLU A 235 -0.18 -3.25 13.96
CA GLU A 235 -0.85 -2.12 14.62
C GLU A 235 -2.11 -1.71 13.86
N ALA A 236 -3.07 -1.08 14.54
CA ALA A 236 -4.30 -0.58 13.89
C ALA A 236 -4.01 0.37 12.73
N SER A 237 -2.93 1.17 12.83
CA SER A 237 -2.48 2.07 11.77
C SER A 237 -1.99 1.37 10.50
N ASP A 238 -1.74 0.05 10.54
CA ASP A 238 -1.42 -0.73 9.34
C ASP A 238 -2.66 -0.97 8.46
N PHE A 239 -3.86 -0.94 9.06
CA PHE A 239 -5.14 -1.12 8.36
C PHE A 239 -5.85 0.20 8.09
N PHE A 240 -5.71 1.19 8.98
CA PHE A 240 -6.42 2.45 8.87
C PHE A 240 -5.70 3.56 9.65
N GLY A 241 -5.28 4.60 8.95
CA GLY A 241 -4.59 5.74 9.53
C GLY A 241 -5.16 7.09 9.07
N PRO A 242 -4.42 8.19 9.33
CA PRO A 242 -4.89 9.54 9.03
C PRO A 242 -5.18 9.78 7.56
N ASN A 243 -4.47 9.11 6.65
CA ASN A 243 -4.64 9.27 5.20
C ASN A 243 -5.95 8.63 4.73
N GLU A 244 -6.23 7.41 5.19
CA GLU A 244 -7.44 6.67 4.90
C GLU A 244 -8.65 7.40 5.50
N ALA A 245 -8.52 7.89 6.74
CA ALA A 245 -9.55 8.67 7.40
C ALA A 245 -9.83 10.00 6.67
N GLU A 246 -8.81 10.74 6.23
CA GLU A 246 -8.98 11.95 5.41
C GLU A 246 -9.75 11.64 4.11
N LEU A 247 -9.44 10.50 3.47
CA LEU A 247 -10.10 10.09 2.24
C LEU A 247 -11.58 9.76 2.48
N LEU A 248 -11.94 9.14 3.61
CA LEU A 248 -13.33 8.91 3.98
C LEU A 248 -14.08 10.21 4.27
N VAL A 249 -13.55 11.08 5.14
CA VAL A 249 -14.26 12.31 5.56
C VAL A 249 -14.46 13.28 4.40
N THR A 250 -13.53 13.30 3.44
CA THR A 250 -13.66 14.12 2.22
C THR A 250 -14.68 13.57 1.21
N ASN A 251 -15.04 12.28 1.32
CA ASN A 251 -15.92 11.58 0.38
C ASN A 251 -17.21 11.02 1.02
N LEU A 252 -17.62 11.48 2.22
CA LEU A 252 -18.81 10.96 2.93
C LEU A 252 -20.09 10.91 2.09
N HIS A 253 -20.26 11.86 1.18
CA HIS A 253 -21.42 11.98 0.30
C HIS A 253 -21.58 10.83 -0.71
N ILE A 254 -20.52 10.09 -1.03
CA ILE A 254 -20.58 8.94 -1.95
C ILE A 254 -20.57 7.59 -1.21
N ILE A 255 -20.51 7.61 0.12
CA ILE A 255 -20.47 6.40 0.94
C ILE A 255 -21.89 6.00 1.29
N GLU A 256 -22.40 4.97 0.64
CA GLU A 256 -23.73 4.41 0.91
C GLU A 256 -23.65 2.99 1.49
N CYS A 257 -22.56 2.28 1.22
CA CYS A 257 -22.34 0.93 1.73
C CYS A 257 -20.88 0.66 2.13
N PRO A 258 -20.61 -0.41 2.91
CA PRO A 258 -19.25 -0.82 3.27
C PRO A 258 -18.31 -1.02 2.07
N SER A 259 -18.85 -1.43 0.91
CA SER A 259 -18.09 -1.58 -0.33
C SER A 259 -17.56 -0.26 -0.87
N ASP A 260 -18.18 0.89 -0.57
CA ASP A 260 -17.68 2.20 -0.99
C ASP A 260 -16.54 2.67 -0.10
N ILE A 261 -16.63 2.39 1.21
CA ILE A 261 -15.52 2.59 2.16
C ILE A 261 -14.31 1.80 1.66
N ARG A 262 -14.51 0.52 1.33
CA ARG A 262 -13.47 -0.36 0.79
C ARG A 262 -12.81 0.20 -0.47
N LYS A 263 -13.61 0.71 -1.41
CA LYS A 263 -13.10 1.34 -2.66
C LYS A 263 -12.30 2.61 -2.39
N LEU A 264 -12.61 3.34 -1.32
CA LEU A 264 -11.92 4.56 -0.96
C LEU A 264 -10.59 4.24 -0.29
N ILE A 265 -10.61 3.54 0.86
CA ILE A 265 -9.40 3.33 1.66
C ILE A 265 -8.46 2.30 1.04
N GLY A 266 -8.98 1.35 0.26
CA GLY A 266 -8.20 0.25 -0.29
C GLY A 266 -7.51 -0.56 0.81
N GLY A 267 -6.33 -1.11 0.53
CA GLY A 267 -5.48 -1.76 1.54
C GLY A 267 -6.11 -2.99 2.18
N GLU A 268 -5.55 -3.55 3.23
CA GLU A 268 -6.16 -4.68 3.94
C GLU A 268 -7.23 -4.21 4.95
N CYS A 269 -8.21 -5.06 5.24
CA CYS A 269 -9.14 -4.82 6.34
C CYS A 269 -9.20 -6.04 7.26
N PHE A 270 -9.29 -5.80 8.58
CA PHE A 270 -9.61 -6.85 9.54
C PHE A 270 -11.12 -7.11 9.61
N VAL A 271 -11.50 -8.24 10.21
CA VAL A 271 -12.91 -8.66 10.30
C VAL A 271 -13.71 -7.63 11.09
N GLY A 272 -14.84 -7.18 10.53
CA GLY A 272 -15.70 -6.17 11.16
C GLY A 272 -15.28 -4.71 10.93
N GLN A 273 -14.06 -4.43 10.44
CA GLN A 273 -13.57 -3.06 10.23
C GLN A 273 -14.50 -2.21 9.34
N LEU A 274 -14.89 -2.74 8.17
CA LEU A 274 -15.73 -2.00 7.22
C LEU A 274 -17.13 -1.72 7.78
N GLN A 275 -17.68 -2.66 8.53
CA GLN A 275 -18.98 -2.50 9.17
C GLN A 275 -18.91 -1.43 10.26
N TRP A 276 -17.89 -1.52 11.12
CA TRP A 276 -17.65 -0.53 12.18
C TRP A 276 -17.50 0.89 11.60
N LEU A 277 -16.72 1.04 10.53
CA LEU A 277 -16.55 2.33 9.84
C LEU A 277 -17.88 2.84 9.26
N MET A 278 -18.70 1.95 8.69
CA MET A 278 -20.01 2.31 8.16
C MET A 278 -20.95 2.79 9.26
N ASP A 279 -20.95 2.13 10.41
CA ASP A 279 -21.77 2.50 11.57
C ASP A 279 -21.36 3.88 12.10
N ALA A 280 -20.05 4.13 12.25
CA ALA A 280 -19.50 5.42 12.68
C ALA A 280 -19.87 6.56 11.69
N ILE A 281 -19.75 6.31 10.38
CA ILE A 281 -20.14 7.27 9.34
C ILE A 281 -21.65 7.55 9.38
N THR A 282 -22.46 6.52 9.61
CA THR A 282 -23.92 6.63 9.67
C THR A 282 -24.33 7.49 10.87
N ILE A 283 -23.77 7.24 12.05
CA ILE A 283 -23.99 8.06 13.24
C ILE A 283 -23.58 9.52 12.99
N PHE A 284 -22.44 9.75 12.35
CA PHE A 284 -21.99 11.10 12.03
C PHE A 284 -22.94 11.83 11.06
N LYS A 285 -23.42 11.15 10.01
CA LYS A 285 -24.41 11.71 9.07
C LYS A 285 -25.72 12.08 9.77
N LEU A 286 -26.24 11.19 10.62
CA LEU A 286 -27.45 11.46 11.41
C LEU A 286 -27.28 12.67 12.33
N ASN A 287 -26.13 12.79 12.99
CA ASN A 287 -25.83 13.92 13.87
C ASN A 287 -25.68 15.25 13.10
N GLN A 288 -25.30 15.22 11.82
CA GLN A 288 -25.30 16.42 10.98
C GLN A 288 -26.72 16.84 10.58
N GLU A 289 -27.58 15.89 10.24
CA GLU A 289 -28.97 16.16 9.84
C GLU A 289 -29.81 16.65 11.03
N ALA A 290 -29.55 16.14 12.23
CA ALA A 290 -30.18 16.57 13.47
C ALA A 290 -29.78 17.98 13.93
N ASN A 291 -28.71 18.56 13.35
CA ASN A 291 -28.20 19.89 13.72
C ASN A 291 -28.11 20.83 12.50
N PRO A 292 -29.26 21.29 11.96
CA PRO A 292 -29.34 22.00 10.68
C PRO A 292 -28.75 23.42 10.70
N ALA A 293 -28.36 23.97 11.86
CA ALA A 293 -27.76 25.31 11.99
C ALA A 293 -26.42 25.50 11.24
N SER A 294 -25.85 24.42 10.67
CA SER A 294 -24.65 24.44 9.84
C SER A 294 -24.87 24.34 8.32
N GLN A 295 -26.11 24.17 7.84
CA GLN A 295 -26.36 24.07 6.41
C GLN A 295 -26.54 25.46 5.76
N GLN A 296 -25.43 26.13 5.44
CA GLN A 296 -25.41 27.05 4.29
C GLN A 296 -24.91 26.29 3.07
N THR A 297 -25.77 25.47 2.48
CA THR A 297 -25.56 25.00 1.11
C THR A 297 -25.77 26.17 0.16
N SER A 298 -24.71 26.54 -0.54
CA SER A 298 -24.71 27.52 -1.63
C SER A 298 -25.80 27.21 -2.67
N LYS A 299 -26.88 27.98 -2.67
CA LYS A 299 -27.72 28.17 -3.87
C LYS A 299 -26.99 29.13 -4.83
N PRO A 300 -27.09 28.96 -6.16
CA PRO A 300 -26.48 29.86 -7.12
C PRO A 300 -27.10 31.26 -7.00
N ALA A 301 -26.26 32.29 -6.84
CA ALA A 301 -26.68 33.66 -6.59
C ALA A 301 -27.46 34.25 -7.77
N SER A 302 -28.69 34.71 -7.51
CA SER A 302 -29.44 35.64 -8.35
C SER A 302 -29.14 37.10 -7.95
N LYS A 303 -29.14 37.99 -8.95
CA LYS A 303 -28.56 39.34 -8.95
C LYS A 303 -29.41 40.42 -8.25
N LYS A 304 -28.70 41.37 -7.61
CA LYS A 304 -29.03 42.79 -7.27
C LYS A 304 -30.17 42.97 -6.22
N HIS A 305 -30.17 43.92 -5.27
CA HIS A 305 -29.86 45.37 -5.27
C HIS A 305 -29.66 45.86 -3.80
N GLN A 306 -28.78 46.85 -3.56
CA GLN A 306 -28.71 47.67 -2.33
C GLN A 306 -29.82 48.75 -2.36
N PRO A 307 -30.35 49.23 -1.21
CA PRO A 307 -29.68 50.32 -0.48
C PRO A 307 -29.89 50.44 1.05
N THR A 308 -29.00 51.27 1.63
CA THR A 308 -29.14 52.23 2.76
C THR A 308 -29.25 51.77 4.23
N SER A 309 -28.37 52.39 5.02
CA SER A 309 -28.13 52.40 6.48
C SER A 309 -29.16 53.31 7.22
N PRO A 310 -29.02 53.76 8.51
CA PRO A 310 -27.90 53.62 9.47
C PRO A 310 -28.27 53.53 10.99
N LEU A 311 -27.22 53.65 11.83
CA LEU A 311 -27.16 54.10 13.24
C LEU A 311 -27.42 53.04 14.34
N ALA A 312 -26.75 53.02 15.49
CA ALA A 312 -25.53 53.65 16.00
C ALA A 312 -25.25 53.13 17.43
N HIS A 313 -24.02 53.41 17.93
CA HIS A 313 -23.63 53.60 19.34
C HIS A 313 -23.63 52.38 20.28
N THR A 314 -22.74 52.21 21.25
CA THR A 314 -21.45 52.81 21.63
C THR A 314 -20.85 51.84 22.64
N ALA A 315 -19.58 51.53 22.52
CA ALA A 315 -18.82 50.74 23.48
C ALA A 315 -18.42 51.59 24.70
N LEU A 316 -18.49 51.02 25.89
CA LEU A 316 -17.63 51.40 27.01
C LEU A 316 -17.14 50.13 27.69
N ALA A 317 -15.83 49.92 27.57
CA ALA A 317 -15.04 48.97 28.33
C ALA A 317 -14.45 49.68 29.55
N LEU A 318 -14.30 49.00 30.67
CA LEU A 318 -13.01 48.87 31.37
C LEU A 318 -13.07 47.77 32.44
N PRO A 319 -11.95 47.11 32.76
CA PRO A 319 -11.87 45.85 33.50
C PRO A 319 -11.13 46.08 34.85
N PRO A 320 -10.30 45.12 35.31
CA PRO A 320 -10.58 43.95 36.16
C PRO A 320 -10.02 44.21 37.58
N GLN A 321 -9.84 43.18 38.43
CA GLN A 321 -8.78 43.01 39.46
C GLN A 321 -9.24 41.89 40.43
N THR A 322 -8.69 40.67 40.30
CA THR A 322 -7.54 40.08 41.04
C THR A 322 -7.86 39.55 42.45
N SER A 323 -7.46 38.30 42.68
CA SER A 323 -6.56 37.83 43.75
C SER A 323 -7.00 36.61 44.58
N ALA A 324 -6.05 35.67 44.65
CA ALA A 324 -5.61 34.86 45.78
C ALA A 324 -6.38 33.59 46.23
N GLU A 325 -5.67 32.47 46.02
CA GLU A 325 -5.69 31.17 46.73
C GLU A 325 -5.23 31.25 48.22
N PRO A 326 -4.96 30.15 48.97
CA PRO A 326 -5.48 28.76 48.99
C PRO A 326 -5.85 28.32 50.42
N LEU A 327 -6.43 27.11 50.61
CA LEU A 327 -6.15 26.36 51.83
C LEU A 327 -6.18 24.84 51.59
N GLU A 328 -5.05 24.22 51.92
CA GLU A 328 -4.80 22.78 51.94
C GLU A 328 -5.63 22.08 53.02
N ASN A 329 -5.98 20.81 52.78
CA ASN A 329 -6.07 19.81 53.85
C ASN A 329 -5.70 18.43 53.29
N THR A 330 -4.61 17.90 53.82
CA THR A 330 -4.08 16.56 53.60
C THR A 330 -4.86 15.54 54.43
N THR A 331 -5.21 14.39 53.84
CA THR A 331 -5.25 13.13 54.60
C THR A 331 -4.94 11.96 53.66
N MET A 332 -3.92 11.19 54.02
CA MET A 332 -3.44 10.02 53.29
C MET A 332 -4.38 8.83 53.51
N ALA A 333 -4.70 8.12 52.43
CA ALA A 333 -5.12 6.72 52.48
C ALA A 333 -4.28 5.94 51.46
N ILE A 334 -3.48 5.01 51.97
CA ILE A 334 -2.68 4.05 51.20
C ILE A 334 -3.64 3.02 50.61
N SER A 335 -3.66 2.88 49.27
CA SER A 335 -4.10 1.65 48.64
C SER A 335 -3.26 1.33 47.40
N SER A 336 -2.94 0.05 47.29
CA SER A 336 -2.03 -0.62 46.39
C SER A 336 -2.48 -0.59 44.92
N ALA A 337 -1.73 0.08 44.04
CA ALA A 337 -1.70 -0.20 42.60
C ALA A 337 -0.49 0.50 41.95
N GLY A 338 0.57 -0.25 41.65
CA GLY A 338 1.85 0.34 41.26
C GLY A 338 2.62 -0.42 40.19
N ARG A 339 1.97 -0.96 39.16
CA ARG A 339 2.64 -1.31 37.89
C ARG A 339 1.63 -1.36 36.73
N PRO A 340 1.51 -0.26 35.96
CA PRO A 340 1.40 -0.38 34.50
C PRO A 340 2.10 0.72 33.68
N LEU A 341 2.88 1.63 34.29
CA LEU A 341 3.44 2.78 33.55
C LEU A 341 4.67 2.46 32.67
N ILE A 342 5.44 1.43 33.01
CA ILE A 342 6.74 1.15 32.36
C ILE A 342 6.56 0.47 30.99
N LYS A 343 5.59 -0.46 30.85
CA LYS A 343 5.33 -1.14 29.57
C LYS A 343 4.75 -0.21 28.52
N LYS A 344 3.86 0.71 28.92
CA LYS A 344 3.26 1.71 28.01
C LYS A 344 4.32 2.70 27.50
N ALA A 345 5.16 3.21 28.39
CA ALA A 345 6.26 4.11 28.01
C ALA A 345 7.32 3.46 27.10
N GLN A 346 7.56 2.15 27.26
CA GLN A 346 8.45 1.39 26.37
C GLN A 346 7.83 1.18 24.98
N ALA A 347 6.52 0.89 24.91
CA ALA A 347 5.79 0.80 23.64
C ALA A 347 5.73 2.15 22.91
N ASP A 348 5.49 3.25 23.62
CA ASP A 348 5.48 4.60 23.06
C ASP A 348 6.85 5.02 22.50
N ARG A 349 7.94 4.69 23.20
CA ARG A 349 9.31 4.91 22.67
C ARG A 349 9.63 4.07 21.44
N ALA A 350 9.19 2.81 21.41
CA ALA A 350 9.37 1.95 20.24
C ALA A 350 8.58 2.48 19.02
N ARG A 351 7.37 2.98 19.25
CA ARG A 351 6.51 3.60 18.23
C ARG A 351 7.12 4.88 17.66
N GLU A 352 7.66 5.77 18.50
CA GLU A 352 8.35 6.98 18.05
C GLU A 352 9.62 6.68 17.25
N LEU A 353 10.40 5.69 17.67
CA LEU A 353 11.58 5.23 16.90
C LEU A 353 11.21 4.64 15.54
N LYS A 354 10.15 3.81 15.47
CA LYS A 354 9.63 3.27 14.21
C LYS A 354 9.08 4.39 13.29
N LYS A 355 8.39 5.38 13.84
CA LYS A 355 7.85 6.54 13.10
C LYS A 355 8.97 7.42 12.52
N MET A 356 10.03 7.68 13.29
CA MET A 356 11.22 8.38 12.80
C MET A 356 11.97 7.59 11.71
N ALA A 357 12.07 6.27 11.86
CA ALA A 357 12.68 5.41 10.84
C ALA A 357 11.88 5.41 9.52
N LYS A 358 10.55 5.35 9.60
CA LYS A 358 9.66 5.44 8.44
C LYS A 358 9.73 6.81 7.76
N GLY A 359 9.75 7.90 8.54
CA GLY A 359 9.92 9.26 8.02
C GLY A 359 11.25 9.45 7.28
N LYS A 360 12.36 8.99 7.86
CA LYS A 360 13.67 9.01 7.20
C LYS A 360 13.70 8.16 5.93
N ALA A 361 13.08 6.99 5.93
CA ALA A 361 13.02 6.13 4.73
C ALA A 361 12.22 6.79 3.59
N GLU A 362 11.09 7.43 3.91
CA GLU A 362 10.26 8.16 2.94
C GLU A 362 10.97 9.40 2.40
N GLU A 363 11.70 10.12 3.25
CA GLU A 363 12.47 11.32 2.88
C GLU A 363 13.68 10.97 1.99
N ILE A 364 14.37 9.87 2.30
CA ILE A 364 15.43 9.30 1.45
C ILE A 364 14.86 8.81 0.11
N PHE A 365 13.69 8.18 0.11
CA PHE A 365 13.01 7.71 -1.10
C PHE A 365 12.60 8.89 -1.99
N GLN A 366 12.03 9.95 -1.41
CA GLN A 366 11.56 11.12 -2.13
C GLN A 366 12.72 11.97 -2.65
N ALA A 367 13.82 12.11 -1.89
CA ALA A 367 15.04 12.78 -2.34
C ALA A 367 15.75 12.06 -3.51
N ARG A 368 15.46 10.77 -3.71
CA ARG A 368 16.04 9.94 -4.79
C ARG A 368 15.17 9.83 -6.04
N LYS A 369 13.94 10.34 -6.00
CA LYS A 369 12.92 10.18 -7.06
C LYS A 369 13.25 10.92 -8.36
N ASP A 370 13.84 12.11 -8.27
CA ASP A 370 14.15 12.97 -9.44
C ASP A 370 15.45 12.60 -10.18
N PRO A 371 16.56 12.17 -9.54
CA PRO A 371 17.78 11.81 -10.27
C PRO A 371 17.76 10.40 -10.90
N LEU A 372 16.75 9.57 -10.62
CA LEU A 372 16.57 8.18 -11.10
C LEU A 372 16.59 8.01 -12.64
N ALA A 373 16.12 9.01 -13.39
CA ALA A 373 16.17 9.00 -14.86
C ALA A 373 17.55 9.42 -15.41
N GLY A 374 18.23 10.36 -14.74
CA GLY A 374 19.56 10.83 -15.12
C GLY A 374 20.66 9.79 -14.87
N PHE A 375 20.56 9.03 -13.79
CA PHE A 375 21.57 8.02 -13.41
C PHE A 375 21.73 6.89 -14.43
N ARG A 376 20.63 6.47 -15.10
CA ARG A 376 20.68 5.37 -16.08
C ARG A 376 21.35 5.75 -17.37
N LYS A 377 21.03 6.94 -17.88
CA LYS A 377 21.66 7.49 -19.09
C LYS A 377 23.16 7.69 -18.84
N ALA A 378 23.51 8.31 -17.71
CA ALA A 378 24.90 8.53 -17.31
C ALA A 378 25.69 7.23 -17.08
N SER A 379 25.08 6.19 -16.49
CA SER A 379 25.78 4.91 -16.25
C SER A 379 25.97 4.09 -17.52
N LYS A 380 25.00 4.07 -18.45
CA LYS A 380 25.16 3.37 -19.74
C LYS A 380 26.19 4.08 -20.64
N GLU A 381 26.14 5.41 -20.69
CA GLU A 381 27.10 6.24 -21.44
C GLU A 381 28.52 6.16 -20.87
N LYS A 382 28.68 6.12 -19.54
CA LYS A 382 30.00 6.05 -18.88
C LYS A 382 30.72 4.71 -19.10
N TYR A 383 29.99 3.61 -19.33
CA TYR A 383 30.56 2.25 -19.38
C TYR A 383 30.39 1.51 -20.71
N ASN A 384 30.03 2.20 -21.81
CA ASN A 384 29.98 1.66 -23.18
C ASN A 384 29.20 0.34 -23.33
N ILE A 385 28.10 0.20 -22.57
CA ILE A 385 27.22 -0.97 -22.69
C ILE A 385 26.29 -0.71 -23.90
N PRO A 386 26.25 -1.61 -24.91
CA PRO A 386 25.41 -1.42 -26.08
C PRO A 386 23.94 -1.18 -25.70
N THR A 387 23.28 -0.29 -26.43
CA THR A 387 21.86 0.06 -26.26
C THR A 387 20.93 -1.09 -26.54
#